data_AF-A0A6J6UU94-F1
#
_entry.id   AF-A0A6J6UU94-F1
#
_cell.length_a   1.000
_cell.length_b   1.000
_cell.length_c   1.000
_cell.angle_alpha   90.00
_cell.angle_beta   90.00
_cell.angle_gamma   90.00
#
_symmetry.space_group_name_H-M   'P 1'
#
loop_
_entity.id
_entity.type
_entity.pdbx_description
1 polymer ?
#
loop_
_entity_poly.entity_id
_entity_poly.type
_entity_poly.pdbx_seq_one_letter_code
_entity_poly.pdbx_strand_id
1 'polypeptide(L)'
;MKPQSSAADGDNTNNLVAIKTACKARTQSTGEAALSGNYIAPSQFYSSWRDVVASPYIASAANCVTTDTCVLGATGPGGGTVFYVSATNFTSTGSACGTACKYLEYAPTGWIVSTTPAGQTNCSNSSPYAATPGTSSSDPLCLTQPTAITPLARLFSADCPFSLNCAAMQIGSGHSNTTTWLGQAGMAAGYASTVSRAFQGGGMTDWHLPSILELNQLCRDVWGLPVDNTATTCTGMTGTIRAGFLNSATFYASSTEWQFNGTHVMRFNDGYETNGGKSNGTNAVRPIRAFG
;
A
#
# COMPACT_ATOMS: atom_id res chain seq x y z
N MET A 1 31.36 -0.07 42.65
CA MET A 1 30.27 -0.08 41.65
C MET A 1 29.43 1.17 41.90
N LYS A 2 29.40 2.11 40.94
CA LYS A 2 28.57 3.32 40.97
C LYS A 2 27.36 3.09 40.06
N PRO A 3 26.12 3.40 40.48
CA PRO A 3 25.01 3.56 39.55
C PRO A 3 25.09 4.95 38.88
N GLN A 4 24.99 4.99 37.55
CA GLN A 4 24.78 6.23 36.80
C GLN A 4 23.28 6.55 36.77
N SER A 5 22.91 7.78 37.12
CA SER A 5 21.57 8.33 36.85
C SER A 5 21.61 9.07 35.51
N SER A 6 20.83 8.62 34.53
CA SER A 6 20.50 9.40 33.33
C SER A 6 19.41 10.42 33.69
N ALA A 7 19.83 11.61 34.14
CA ALA A 7 18.91 12.73 34.30
C ALA A 7 18.80 13.47 32.97
N ALA A 8 17.77 13.13 32.21
CA ALA A 8 17.15 14.00 31.23
C ALA A 8 16.21 14.99 31.95
N ASP A 9 16.72 15.66 32.98
CA ASP A 9 16.04 16.77 33.67
C ASP A 9 16.87 18.03 33.43
N GLY A 10 16.72 18.58 32.22
CA GLY A 10 17.24 19.88 31.85
C GLY A 10 16.21 20.56 30.97
N ASP A 11 15.56 21.59 31.53
CA ASP A 11 14.69 22.57 30.88
C ASP A 11 13.20 22.21 30.66
N ASN A 12 12.45 22.17 31.76
CA ASN A 12 11.09 22.74 31.77
C ASN A 12 11.08 23.99 32.67
N THR A 13 11.50 25.12 32.13
CA THR A 13 11.60 26.43 32.81
C THR A 13 10.27 27.20 32.84
N ASN A 14 9.14 26.57 32.57
CA ASN A 14 7.84 27.24 32.63
C ASN A 14 7.24 27.14 34.04
N ASN A 15 7.49 28.18 34.85
CA ASN A 15 6.92 28.38 36.18
C ASN A 15 5.37 28.27 36.16
N LEU A 16 4.80 27.54 37.13
CA LEU A 16 3.36 27.26 37.34
C LEU A 16 2.44 28.49 37.24
N VAL A 17 2.98 29.69 37.44
CA VAL A 17 2.28 30.96 37.30
C VAL A 17 1.89 31.25 35.82
N ALA A 18 2.71 30.86 34.84
CA ALA A 18 2.45 31.08 33.42
C ALA A 18 1.31 30.18 32.88
N ILE A 19 1.23 28.94 33.37
CA ILE A 19 0.19 27.96 33.00
C ILE A 19 -1.20 28.43 33.49
N LYS A 20 -1.25 29.10 34.64
CA LYS A 20 -2.50 29.60 35.23
C LYS A 20 -3.14 30.74 34.44
N THR A 21 -2.33 31.53 33.72
CA THR A 21 -2.81 32.67 32.90
C THR A 21 -3.37 32.21 31.54
N ALA A 22 -2.92 31.06 31.02
CA ALA A 22 -3.35 30.55 29.71
C ALA A 22 -4.73 29.85 29.73
N CYS A 23 -5.19 29.35 30.88
CA CYS A 23 -6.49 28.69 31.00
C CYS A 23 -7.60 29.66 31.43
N LYS A 24 -8.19 30.40 30.48
CA LYS A 24 -9.49 31.07 30.67
C LYS A 24 -10.66 30.08 30.63
N ALA A 25 -10.66 29.06 31.49
CA ALA A 25 -11.80 28.16 31.66
C ALA A 25 -12.75 28.72 32.74
N ARG A 26 -13.51 29.76 32.40
CA ARG A 26 -14.57 30.30 33.28
C ARG A 26 -15.77 30.77 32.46
N THR A 27 -16.45 29.84 31.78
CA THR A 27 -17.88 29.97 31.37
C THR A 27 -18.49 28.70 30.73
N GLN A 28 -18.01 27.49 31.03
CA GLN A 28 -18.71 26.26 30.62
C GLN A 28 -18.81 25.28 31.79
N SER A 29 -19.67 25.60 32.75
CA SER A 29 -20.52 24.64 33.49
C SER A 29 -21.16 25.38 34.66
N THR A 30 -22.48 25.58 34.62
CA THR A 30 -23.30 26.04 35.76
C THR A 30 -23.91 24.86 36.52
N GLY A 31 -23.23 23.72 36.57
CA GLY A 31 -23.67 22.57 37.36
C GLY A 31 -22.82 22.42 38.63
N GLU A 32 -23.39 22.69 39.79
CA GLU A 32 -22.84 22.18 41.05
C GLU A 32 -23.03 20.66 41.11
N ALA A 33 -21.93 19.90 41.14
CA ALA A 33 -21.96 18.47 41.36
C ALA A 33 -21.90 18.18 42.86
N ALA A 34 -23.07 18.03 43.48
CA ALA A 34 -23.20 17.38 44.78
C ALA A 34 -23.05 15.86 44.59
N LEU A 35 -22.24 15.23 45.45
CA LEU A 35 -21.86 13.80 45.53
C LEU A 35 -20.51 13.45 44.87
N SER A 36 -19.60 13.02 45.75
CA SER A 36 -18.20 12.69 45.48
C SER A 36 -18.06 11.36 44.73
N GLY A 37 -18.26 11.38 43.41
CA GLY A 37 -18.01 10.22 42.54
C GLY A 37 -16.85 10.38 41.57
N ASN A 38 -16.46 11.62 41.21
CA ASN A 38 -15.61 11.87 40.03
C ASN A 38 -14.40 12.76 40.32
N TYR A 39 -13.61 12.44 41.34
CA TYR A 39 -12.26 12.99 41.46
C TYR A 39 -11.25 11.93 41.03
N ILE A 40 -10.70 12.09 39.83
CA ILE A 40 -9.58 11.27 39.33
C ILE A 40 -8.30 11.89 39.86
N ALA A 41 -7.54 11.14 40.67
CA ALA A 41 -6.27 11.60 41.20
C ALA A 41 -5.27 11.88 40.05
N PRO A 42 -4.32 12.81 40.18
CA PRO A 42 -3.33 13.10 39.12
C PRO A 42 -2.53 11.87 38.64
N SER A 43 -2.39 10.85 39.50
CA SER A 43 -1.79 9.55 39.18
C SER A 43 -2.63 8.67 38.24
N GLN A 44 -3.93 8.96 38.11
CA GLN A 44 -4.88 8.24 37.24
C GLN A 44 -5.14 9.00 35.92
N PHE A 45 -4.64 10.23 35.78
CA PHE A 45 -4.74 11.02 34.54
C PHE A 45 -3.87 10.46 33.40
N TYR A 46 -2.81 9.71 33.74
CA TYR A 46 -1.88 9.13 32.77
C TYR A 46 -2.26 7.72 32.27
N SER A 47 -3.33 7.11 32.79
CA SER A 47 -3.76 5.76 32.36
C SER A 47 -4.81 5.75 31.24
N SER A 48 -5.48 6.86 30.97
CA SER A 48 -6.54 6.94 29.94
C SER A 48 -6.09 7.49 28.59
N TRP A 49 -4.83 7.91 28.48
CA TRP A 49 -4.17 8.28 27.21
C TRP A 49 -3.11 7.27 26.80
N ARG A 50 -3.10 6.06 27.37
CA ARG A 50 -2.38 4.96 26.73
C ARG A 50 -3.04 4.75 25.37
N ASP A 51 -2.27 5.15 24.36
CA ASP A 51 -2.33 4.81 22.95
C ASP A 51 -3.45 3.87 22.58
N VAL A 52 -4.19 4.23 21.52
CA VAL A 52 -4.73 3.24 20.60
C VAL A 52 -3.64 2.19 20.42
N VAL A 53 -3.80 1.04 21.06
CA VAL A 53 -2.78 0.01 21.05
C VAL A 53 -2.65 -0.35 19.58
N ALA A 54 -1.55 0.07 18.95
CA ALA A 54 -1.12 -0.52 17.71
C ALA A 54 -1.19 -2.02 17.96
N SER A 55 -1.97 -2.70 17.12
CA SER A 55 -2.14 -4.16 17.09
C SER A 55 -0.89 -4.85 17.64
N PRO A 56 -1.02 -5.84 18.55
CA PRO A 56 0.11 -6.37 19.33
C PRO A 56 1.33 -6.53 18.43
N TYR A 57 2.39 -5.78 18.75
CA TYR A 57 3.69 -5.91 18.13
C TYR A 57 4.17 -7.33 18.41
N ILE A 58 3.86 -8.25 17.48
CA ILE A 58 4.49 -9.55 17.43
C ILE A 58 5.92 -9.27 16.99
N ALA A 59 6.86 -9.48 17.90
CA ALA A 59 8.27 -9.53 17.54
C ALA A 59 8.51 -10.76 16.64
N SER A 60 8.30 -10.65 15.31
CA SER A 60 8.69 -11.70 14.36
C SER A 60 8.85 -11.28 12.88
N ALA A 61 9.01 -10.00 12.56
CA ALA A 61 9.65 -9.57 11.30
C ALA A 61 10.57 -8.40 11.65
N ALA A 62 11.81 -8.41 11.15
CA ALA A 62 12.67 -7.24 11.29
C ALA A 62 11.97 -6.06 10.61
N ASN A 63 11.51 -5.08 11.38
CA ASN A 63 11.01 -3.82 10.82
C ASN A 63 12.24 -3.04 10.35
N CYS A 64 12.35 -2.79 9.05
CA CYS A 64 13.55 -2.12 8.52
C CYS A 64 13.45 -0.59 8.55
N VAL A 65 12.45 -0.06 9.26
CA VAL A 65 12.27 1.37 9.54
C VAL A 65 13.36 1.89 10.48
N THR A 66 14.05 1.03 11.23
CA THR A 66 15.02 1.40 12.27
C THR A 66 16.48 1.13 11.94
N THR A 67 16.80 0.41 10.86
CA THR A 67 18.15 -0.16 10.62
C THR A 67 18.89 0.43 9.42
N ASP A 68 18.41 1.52 8.82
CA ASP A 68 18.91 2.15 7.57
C ASP A 68 19.02 1.20 6.35
N THR A 69 18.68 -0.07 6.51
CA THR A 69 18.80 -1.13 5.50
C THR A 69 17.66 -2.13 5.67
N CYS A 70 16.96 -2.40 4.58
CA CYS A 70 15.91 -3.41 4.51
C CYS A 70 16.41 -4.73 3.92
N VAL A 71 15.86 -5.83 4.44
CA VAL A 71 16.08 -7.20 3.95
C VAL A 71 14.79 -7.78 3.40
N LEU A 72 14.86 -8.82 2.57
CA LEU A 72 13.68 -9.51 2.06
C LEU A 72 12.85 -10.11 3.22
N GLY A 73 11.54 -10.00 3.13
CA GLY A 73 10.60 -10.45 4.16
C GLY A 73 10.45 -9.50 5.36
N ALA A 74 11.27 -8.44 5.45
CA ALA A 74 11.12 -7.40 6.46
C ALA A 74 9.82 -6.61 6.26
N THR A 75 9.33 -5.98 7.33
CA THR A 75 8.24 -5.01 7.22
C THR A 75 8.81 -3.65 6.84
N GLY A 76 8.32 -3.11 5.71
CA GLY A 76 8.70 -1.80 5.20
C GLY A 76 7.92 -0.64 5.86
N PRO A 77 8.24 0.62 5.49
CA PRO A 77 7.63 1.80 6.10
C PRO A 77 6.12 1.90 5.85
N GLY A 78 5.61 1.31 4.77
CA GLY A 78 4.19 1.22 4.48
C GLY A 78 3.47 0.11 5.26
N GLY A 79 4.17 -0.65 6.10
CA GLY A 79 3.62 -1.83 6.78
C GLY A 79 3.42 -3.02 5.84
N GLY A 80 3.97 -2.95 4.62
CA GLY A 80 4.03 -4.06 3.68
C GLY A 80 5.24 -4.95 3.92
N THR A 81 5.35 -6.02 3.13
CA THR A 81 6.51 -6.91 3.16
C THR A 81 7.47 -6.55 2.04
N VAL A 82 8.75 -6.35 2.36
CA VAL A 82 9.81 -6.09 1.39
C VAL A 82 10.06 -7.35 0.55
N PHE A 83 9.87 -7.24 -0.76
CA PHE A 83 10.00 -8.38 -1.70
C PHE A 83 11.10 -8.18 -2.74
N TYR A 84 11.62 -6.96 -2.86
CA TYR A 84 12.68 -6.65 -3.79
C TYR A 84 13.66 -5.67 -3.16
N VAL A 85 14.95 -5.99 -3.29
CA VAL A 85 16.07 -5.15 -2.88
C VAL A 85 16.95 -4.98 -4.11
N SER A 86 17.03 -3.76 -4.61
CA SER A 86 17.79 -3.49 -5.83
C SER A 86 19.30 -3.51 -5.56
N ALA A 87 20.08 -3.99 -6.53
CA ALA A 87 21.54 -3.93 -6.43
C ALA A 87 22.06 -2.48 -6.44
N THR A 88 21.41 -1.59 -7.20
CA THR A 88 21.70 -0.15 -7.31
C THR A 88 20.42 0.65 -7.15
N ASN A 89 20.50 1.95 -6.86
CA ASN A 89 19.27 2.75 -6.77
C ASN A 89 18.57 2.81 -8.13
N PHE A 90 17.24 2.78 -8.11
CA PHE A 90 16.40 2.93 -9.29
C PHE A 90 15.48 4.15 -9.15
N THR A 91 14.92 4.58 -10.27
CA THR A 91 13.98 5.71 -10.31
C THR A 91 12.55 5.20 -10.28
N SER A 92 11.76 5.68 -9.31
CA SER A 92 10.31 5.57 -9.31
C SER A 92 9.69 6.96 -9.28
N THR A 93 9.36 7.45 -10.47
CA THR A 93 8.83 8.81 -10.66
C THR A 93 7.50 8.98 -9.94
N GLY A 94 7.44 9.93 -9.00
CA GLY A 94 6.26 10.24 -8.20
C GLY A 94 6.22 9.54 -6.83
N SER A 95 7.01 8.48 -6.62
CA SER A 95 7.20 7.89 -5.29
C SER A 95 8.04 8.77 -4.38
N ALA A 96 7.93 8.57 -3.06
CA ALA A 96 8.64 9.40 -2.07
C ALA A 96 10.17 9.35 -2.22
N CYS A 97 10.72 8.22 -2.67
CA CYS A 97 12.16 8.04 -2.90
C CYS A 97 12.68 8.63 -4.22
N GLY A 98 11.81 8.99 -5.17
CA GLY A 98 12.20 9.56 -6.47
C GLY A 98 13.25 8.73 -7.21
N THR A 99 14.47 9.27 -7.36
CA THR A 99 15.61 8.59 -8.02
C THR A 99 16.48 7.76 -7.07
N ALA A 100 16.18 7.76 -5.78
CA ALA A 100 16.94 7.10 -4.73
C ALA A 100 16.26 5.82 -4.22
N CYS A 101 15.30 5.27 -4.96
CA CYS A 101 14.58 4.07 -4.54
C CYS A 101 15.52 2.86 -4.52
N LYS A 102 15.41 2.05 -3.48
CA LYS A 102 16.23 0.85 -3.26
C LYS A 102 15.38 -0.41 -3.04
N TYR A 103 14.16 -0.23 -2.58
CA TYR A 103 13.30 -1.31 -2.09
C TYR A 103 11.90 -1.23 -2.68
N LEU A 104 11.25 -2.39 -2.84
CA LEU A 104 9.81 -2.48 -3.04
C LEU A 104 9.18 -3.32 -1.91
N GLU A 105 8.05 -2.85 -1.41
CA GLU A 105 7.17 -3.60 -0.49
C GLU A 105 5.80 -3.86 -1.11
N TYR A 106 5.16 -4.98 -0.77
CA TYR A 106 3.77 -5.28 -1.15
C TYR A 106 2.82 -5.17 0.04
N ALA A 107 1.58 -4.77 -0.22
CA ALA A 107 0.56 -4.59 0.79
C ALA A 107 0.23 -5.91 1.53
N PRO A 108 -0.06 -5.91 2.85
CA PRO A 108 -0.37 -7.13 3.59
C PRO A 108 -1.63 -7.82 3.07
N THR A 109 -1.81 -9.11 3.40
CA THR A 109 -3.06 -9.81 3.09
C THR A 109 -4.23 -9.15 3.83
N GLY A 110 -5.37 -8.98 3.15
CA GLY A 110 -6.47 -8.19 3.70
C GLY A 110 -6.24 -6.68 3.63
N TRP A 111 -5.33 -6.20 2.78
CA TRP A 111 -5.10 -4.77 2.53
C TRP A 111 -6.37 -4.01 2.10
N ILE A 112 -7.37 -4.72 1.56
CA ILE A 112 -8.69 -4.16 1.22
C ILE A 112 -9.81 -5.17 1.49
N VAL A 113 -10.40 -5.10 2.69
CA VAL A 113 -11.51 -5.98 3.13
C VAL A 113 -12.85 -5.25 3.31
N SER A 114 -12.85 -3.92 3.23
CA SER A 114 -14.00 -3.03 3.42
C SER A 114 -13.74 -1.72 2.69
N THR A 115 -14.71 -0.80 2.66
CA THR A 115 -14.55 0.59 2.20
C THR A 115 -13.69 1.44 3.16
N THR A 116 -12.56 0.88 3.63
CA THR A 116 -11.78 1.41 4.74
C THR A 116 -10.30 1.52 4.35
N PRO A 117 -9.64 2.67 4.60
CA PRO A 117 -10.13 3.89 5.26
C PRO A 117 -11.22 4.60 4.47
N ALA A 118 -11.97 5.47 5.17
CA ALA A 118 -13.07 6.24 4.61
C ALA A 118 -12.64 6.93 3.31
N GLY A 119 -13.30 6.56 2.20
CA GLY A 119 -12.97 7.04 0.85
C GLY A 119 -12.39 5.96 -0.09
N GLN A 120 -12.00 4.79 0.42
CA GLN A 120 -11.65 3.64 -0.43
C GLN A 120 -12.91 2.87 -0.84
N THR A 121 -13.02 2.53 -2.12
CA THR A 121 -14.03 1.58 -2.64
C THR A 121 -13.31 0.26 -2.92
N ASN A 122 -13.76 -0.84 -2.30
CA ASN A 122 -13.24 -2.18 -2.63
C ASN A 122 -13.61 -2.54 -4.09
N CYS A 123 -13.00 -3.58 -4.64
CA CYS A 123 -13.38 -4.08 -5.95
C CYS A 123 -14.75 -4.74 -5.87
N SER A 124 -15.78 -3.98 -6.22
CA SER A 124 -17.19 -4.42 -6.15
C SER A 124 -18.05 -3.77 -7.23
N ASN A 125 -17.47 -3.42 -8.39
CA ASN A 125 -18.24 -2.80 -9.46
C ASN A 125 -19.19 -3.82 -10.12
N SER A 126 -20.40 -3.36 -10.42
CA SER A 126 -21.40 -4.11 -11.18
C SER A 126 -21.10 -3.96 -12.68
N SER A 127 -20.03 -4.58 -13.14
CA SER A 127 -19.76 -4.84 -14.55
C SER A 127 -20.25 -6.25 -14.88
N PRO A 128 -20.51 -6.65 -16.15
CA PRO A 128 -20.84 -8.04 -16.47
C PRO A 128 -19.79 -9.07 -16.00
N TYR A 129 -18.59 -8.63 -15.61
CA TYR A 129 -17.55 -9.44 -14.99
C TYR A 129 -17.58 -9.24 -13.47
N ALA A 130 -17.76 -10.33 -12.72
CA ALA A 130 -17.94 -10.30 -11.27
C ALA A 130 -16.64 -9.93 -10.53
N ALA A 131 -16.43 -8.63 -10.28
CA ALA A 131 -15.43 -8.18 -9.32
C ALA A 131 -15.74 -8.80 -7.94
N THR A 132 -14.68 -9.24 -7.25
CA THR A 132 -14.80 -9.90 -5.95
C THR A 132 -14.02 -9.08 -4.92
N PRO A 133 -14.66 -8.64 -3.82
CA PRO A 133 -13.97 -7.95 -2.75
C PRO A 133 -12.83 -8.79 -2.17
N GLY A 134 -11.78 -8.12 -1.73
CA GLY A 134 -10.71 -8.77 -0.98
C GLY A 134 -11.22 -9.30 0.36
N THR A 135 -10.58 -10.36 0.85
CA THR A 135 -10.86 -10.95 2.17
C THR A 135 -9.60 -10.89 3.04
N SER A 136 -9.71 -11.27 4.31
CA SER A 136 -8.54 -11.38 5.20
C SER A 136 -7.54 -12.46 4.75
N SER A 137 -7.88 -13.28 3.76
CA SER A 137 -7.06 -14.38 3.26
C SER A 137 -6.80 -14.35 1.76
N SER A 138 -7.38 -13.40 1.02
CA SER A 138 -7.36 -13.41 -0.45
C SER A 138 -7.38 -12.00 -1.01
N ASP A 139 -6.62 -11.80 -2.09
CA ASP A 139 -6.65 -10.56 -2.86
C ASP A 139 -8.01 -10.30 -3.50
N PRO A 140 -8.41 -9.03 -3.64
CA PRO A 140 -9.58 -8.66 -4.43
C PRO A 140 -9.37 -9.02 -5.91
N LEU A 141 -10.46 -9.31 -6.60
CA LEU A 141 -10.51 -9.41 -8.06
C LEU A 141 -11.13 -8.14 -8.62
N CYS A 142 -10.36 -7.38 -9.39
CA CYS A 142 -10.73 -6.07 -9.89
C CYS A 142 -10.69 -6.03 -11.42
N LEU A 143 -11.60 -5.27 -12.02
CA LEU A 143 -11.40 -4.83 -13.39
C LEU A 143 -10.23 -3.85 -13.46
N THR A 144 -9.50 -3.86 -14.58
CA THR A 144 -8.41 -2.90 -14.80
C THR A 144 -8.97 -1.53 -15.17
N GLN A 145 -10.08 -1.49 -15.94
CA GLN A 145 -10.77 -0.26 -16.35
C GLN A 145 -12.29 -0.46 -16.50
N PRO A 146 -13.10 0.62 -16.58
CA PRO A 146 -14.55 0.55 -16.80
C PRO A 146 -14.94 -0.07 -18.15
N THR A 147 -16.10 -0.73 -18.19
CA THR A 147 -16.72 -1.23 -19.44
C THR A 147 -17.47 -0.15 -20.22
N ALA A 148 -17.95 0.90 -19.55
CA ALA A 148 -18.66 2.03 -20.15
C ALA A 148 -17.69 3.14 -20.59
N ILE A 149 -16.94 2.90 -21.65
CA ILE A 149 -16.30 3.97 -22.43
C ILE A 149 -17.15 4.19 -23.69
N THR A 150 -17.91 5.29 -23.71
CA THR A 150 -18.72 5.65 -24.89
C THR A 150 -17.80 5.78 -26.12
N PRO A 151 -18.31 5.54 -27.34
CA PRO A 151 -17.49 5.62 -28.57
C PRO A 151 -16.78 6.97 -28.79
N LEU A 152 -17.30 8.06 -28.20
CA LEU A 152 -16.68 9.38 -28.23
C LEU A 152 -15.57 9.54 -27.17
N ALA A 153 -15.65 8.83 -26.03
CA ALA A 153 -14.56 8.73 -25.08
C ALA A 153 -13.41 7.85 -25.63
N ARG A 154 -13.72 6.85 -26.48
CA ARG A 154 -12.69 6.00 -27.13
C ARG A 154 -11.68 6.75 -28.00
N LEU A 155 -12.01 7.94 -28.51
CA LEU A 155 -11.08 8.74 -29.33
C LEU A 155 -10.05 9.52 -28.47
N PHE A 156 -10.26 9.59 -27.15
CA PHE A 156 -9.43 10.38 -26.23
C PHE A 156 -9.03 9.66 -24.92
N SER A 157 -9.60 8.48 -24.58
CA SER A 157 -9.56 7.97 -23.19
C SER A 157 -9.35 6.45 -23.00
N ALA A 158 -8.79 5.70 -23.95
CA ALA A 158 -8.66 4.25 -23.75
C ALA A 158 -7.38 3.59 -24.29
N ASP A 159 -6.60 4.32 -25.08
CA ASP A 159 -5.16 4.18 -25.04
C ASP A 159 -4.68 5.10 -23.93
N CYS A 160 -3.81 4.62 -23.04
CA CYS A 160 -2.85 5.55 -22.52
C CYS A 160 -2.00 5.96 -23.73
N PRO A 161 -2.03 7.22 -24.14
CA PRO A 161 -1.35 7.63 -25.35
C PRO A 161 0.11 7.16 -25.27
N PHE A 162 0.69 6.68 -26.36
CA PHE A 162 2.10 6.28 -26.41
C PHE A 162 3.05 7.39 -25.88
N SER A 163 2.56 8.64 -25.84
CA SER A 163 3.19 9.82 -25.24
C SER A 163 3.06 9.98 -23.70
N LEU A 164 2.35 9.11 -22.98
CA LEU A 164 2.01 9.23 -21.56
C LEU A 164 2.61 8.13 -20.65
N ASN A 165 3.57 7.35 -21.18
CA ASN A 165 4.50 6.48 -20.44
C ASN A 165 3.93 5.31 -19.61
N CYS A 166 2.65 4.96 -19.68
CA CYS A 166 2.12 3.82 -18.89
C CYS A 166 2.42 2.42 -19.48
N ALA A 167 3.07 2.34 -20.65
CA ALA A 167 3.57 1.10 -21.23
C ALA A 167 4.96 0.73 -20.70
N ALA A 168 5.55 1.57 -19.82
CA ALA A 168 6.83 1.28 -19.22
C ALA A 168 6.75 -0.02 -18.41
N MET A 169 7.72 -0.90 -18.64
CA MET A 169 7.77 -2.22 -18.03
C MET A 169 8.73 -2.30 -16.84
N GLN A 170 9.68 -1.37 -16.77
CA GLN A 170 10.85 -1.42 -15.89
C GLN A 170 10.49 -1.37 -14.40
N ILE A 171 11.40 -1.87 -13.57
CA ILE A 171 11.37 -1.63 -12.12
C ILE A 171 11.34 -0.12 -11.85
N GLY A 172 10.42 0.33 -11.01
CA GLY A 172 10.16 1.73 -10.68
C GLY A 172 9.06 2.40 -11.51
N SER A 173 8.63 1.80 -12.63
CA SER A 173 7.63 2.42 -13.51
C SER A 173 6.17 2.26 -13.04
N GLY A 174 5.88 1.35 -12.10
CA GLY A 174 4.50 1.08 -11.69
C GLY A 174 3.78 2.31 -11.13
N HIS A 175 4.49 3.16 -10.39
CA HIS A 175 3.91 4.37 -9.81
C HIS A 175 3.49 5.38 -10.90
N SER A 176 4.38 5.68 -11.84
CA SER A 176 4.08 6.59 -12.94
C SER A 176 2.97 6.03 -13.84
N ASN A 177 3.01 4.73 -14.15
CA ASN A 177 1.98 4.07 -14.95
C ASN A 177 0.62 4.18 -14.27
N THR A 178 0.56 3.83 -12.98
CA THR A 178 -0.66 3.93 -12.17
C THR A 178 -1.17 5.37 -12.15
N THR A 179 -0.30 6.35 -11.96
CA THR A 179 -0.69 7.77 -11.95
C THR A 179 -1.26 8.22 -13.30
N THR A 180 -0.66 7.80 -14.41
CA THR A 180 -1.21 8.06 -15.75
C THR A 180 -2.59 7.44 -15.92
N TRP A 181 -2.79 6.19 -15.46
CA TRP A 181 -4.11 5.54 -15.48
C TRP A 181 -5.15 6.38 -14.74
N LEU A 182 -4.83 6.88 -13.54
CA LEU A 182 -5.76 7.70 -12.75
C LEU A 182 -6.14 9.02 -13.42
N GLY A 183 -5.28 9.56 -14.29
CA GLY A 183 -5.54 10.77 -15.06
C GLY A 183 -6.49 10.58 -16.24
N GLN A 184 -6.86 9.34 -16.59
CA GLN A 184 -7.74 9.08 -17.73
C GLN A 184 -9.19 9.50 -17.43
N ALA A 185 -9.81 10.17 -18.41
CA ALA A 185 -11.20 10.57 -18.34
C ALA A 185 -12.11 9.33 -18.16
N GLY A 186 -12.97 9.36 -17.15
CA GLY A 186 -13.90 8.26 -16.86
C GLY A 186 -13.38 7.18 -15.91
N MET A 187 -12.14 7.30 -15.39
CA MET A 187 -11.72 6.45 -14.27
C MET A 187 -12.53 6.78 -13.01
N ALA A 188 -13.18 5.77 -12.44
CA ALA A 188 -13.94 5.86 -11.20
C ALA A 188 -13.29 4.99 -10.11
N ALA A 189 -13.82 5.01 -8.89
CA ALA A 189 -13.33 4.12 -7.83
C ALA A 189 -13.67 2.64 -8.10
N GLY A 190 -12.89 1.72 -7.49
CA GLY A 190 -13.15 0.27 -7.57
C GLY A 190 -12.46 -0.48 -8.72
N TYR A 191 -11.53 0.16 -9.43
CA TYR A 191 -10.65 -0.46 -10.44
C TYR A 191 -9.22 -0.63 -9.91
N ALA A 192 -8.49 -1.59 -10.46
CA ALA A 192 -7.15 -2.02 -9.99
C ALA A 192 -6.20 -0.85 -9.64
N SER A 193 -6.04 0.11 -10.54
CA SER A 193 -5.20 1.30 -10.31
C SER A 193 -5.75 2.21 -9.21
N THR A 194 -7.07 2.45 -9.21
CA THR A 194 -7.72 3.32 -8.21
C THR A 194 -7.67 2.73 -6.80
N VAL A 195 -7.92 1.43 -6.64
CA VAL A 195 -7.86 0.78 -5.34
C VAL A 195 -6.43 0.68 -4.83
N SER A 196 -5.47 0.42 -5.74
CA SER A 196 -4.05 0.37 -5.36
C SER A 196 -3.53 1.72 -4.90
N ARG A 197 -3.94 2.80 -5.59
CA ARG A 197 -3.58 4.17 -5.20
C ARG A 197 -4.23 4.60 -3.90
N ALA A 198 -5.47 4.19 -3.69
CA ALA A 198 -6.23 4.62 -2.53
C ALA A 198 -5.75 3.92 -1.25
N PHE A 199 -5.05 2.78 -1.37
CA PHE A 199 -4.43 2.10 -0.24
C PHE A 199 -3.45 3.01 0.52
N GLN A 200 -3.62 3.10 1.84
CA GLN A 200 -2.85 3.98 2.73
C GLN A 200 -2.13 3.22 3.85
N GLY A 201 -1.60 2.02 3.52
CA GLY A 201 -0.80 1.23 4.47
C GLY A 201 0.33 2.05 5.08
N GLY A 202 0.49 1.99 6.40
CA GLY A 202 1.51 2.74 7.13
C GLY A 202 1.37 4.25 7.07
N GLY A 203 0.19 4.78 6.67
CA GLY A 203 -0.02 6.21 6.44
C GLY A 203 0.62 6.73 5.14
N MET A 204 1.16 5.84 4.31
CA MET A 204 1.81 6.20 3.05
C MET A 204 0.78 6.36 1.93
N THR A 205 1.01 7.29 1.01
CA THR A 205 0.07 7.59 -0.09
C THR A 205 0.63 7.30 -1.48
N ASP A 206 1.82 6.70 -1.57
CA ASP A 206 2.55 6.40 -2.81
C ASP A 206 2.44 4.92 -3.26
N TRP A 207 1.48 4.19 -2.68
CA TRP A 207 1.05 2.87 -3.15
C TRP A 207 0.51 2.94 -4.59
N HIS A 208 0.76 1.87 -5.34
CA HIS A 208 0.45 1.79 -6.77
C HIS A 208 0.33 0.36 -7.26
N LEU A 209 -0.23 0.20 -8.46
CA LEU A 209 -0.29 -1.09 -9.15
C LEU A 209 1.08 -1.36 -9.81
N PRO A 210 1.70 -2.53 -9.58
CA PRO A 210 3.05 -2.82 -10.07
C PRO A 210 3.12 -2.76 -11.60
N SER A 211 4.25 -2.31 -12.15
CA SER A 211 4.62 -2.61 -13.54
C SER A 211 4.81 -4.12 -13.73
N ILE A 212 4.87 -4.59 -14.97
CA ILE A 212 5.00 -6.03 -15.20
C ILE A 212 6.32 -6.61 -14.67
N LEU A 213 7.44 -5.87 -14.70
CA LEU A 213 8.70 -6.35 -14.11
C LEU A 213 8.71 -6.24 -12.57
N GLU A 214 7.97 -5.30 -11.98
CA GLU A 214 7.78 -5.28 -10.53
C GLU A 214 6.90 -6.44 -10.08
N LEU A 215 5.84 -6.73 -10.84
CA LEU A 215 4.99 -7.89 -10.63
C LEU A 215 5.77 -9.19 -10.81
N ASN A 216 6.72 -9.23 -11.76
CA ASN A 216 7.66 -10.32 -11.95
C ASN A 216 8.47 -10.61 -10.69
N GLN A 217 9.09 -9.59 -10.10
CA GLN A 217 9.83 -9.72 -8.84
C GLN A 217 8.92 -10.16 -7.70
N LEU A 218 7.66 -9.71 -7.67
CA LEU A 218 6.69 -10.17 -6.67
C LEU A 218 6.38 -11.67 -6.84
N CYS A 219 6.14 -12.15 -8.07
CA CYS A 219 5.97 -13.58 -8.32
C CYS A 219 7.19 -14.39 -7.87
N ARG A 220 8.40 -13.88 -8.14
CA ARG A 220 9.65 -14.53 -7.70
C ARG A 220 9.72 -14.63 -6.18
N ASP A 221 9.43 -13.55 -5.45
CA ASP A 221 9.37 -13.60 -3.99
C ASP A 221 8.27 -14.55 -3.48
N VAL A 222 7.10 -14.56 -4.11
CA VAL A 222 5.99 -15.46 -3.76
C VAL A 222 6.38 -16.94 -3.86
N TRP A 223 7.36 -17.27 -4.71
CA TRP A 223 7.96 -18.60 -4.81
C TRP A 223 9.22 -18.81 -3.96
N GLY A 224 9.64 -17.81 -3.18
CA GLY A 224 10.87 -17.86 -2.39
C GLY A 224 12.14 -17.87 -3.24
N LEU A 225 12.07 -17.38 -4.49
CA LEU A 225 13.22 -17.29 -5.37
C LEU A 225 14.13 -16.13 -4.96
N PRO A 226 15.46 -16.24 -5.17
CA PRO A 226 16.37 -15.11 -5.00
C PRO A 226 15.98 -13.93 -5.89
N VAL A 227 16.21 -12.72 -5.40
CA VAL A 227 16.10 -11.50 -6.22
C VAL A 227 17.06 -11.60 -7.40
N ASP A 228 16.53 -11.36 -8.59
CA ASP A 228 17.30 -11.28 -9.82
C ASP A 228 16.92 -9.98 -10.52
N ASN A 229 17.84 -9.02 -10.49
CA ASN A 229 17.64 -7.67 -11.04
C ASN A 229 17.53 -7.66 -12.58
N THR A 230 17.79 -8.79 -13.24
CA THR A 230 17.73 -8.96 -14.70
C THR A 230 16.57 -9.83 -15.16
N ALA A 231 15.90 -10.52 -14.22
CA ALA A 231 14.81 -11.40 -14.55
C ALA A 231 13.63 -10.64 -15.15
N THR A 232 13.22 -11.09 -16.33
CA THR A 232 11.99 -10.67 -17.01
C THR A 232 10.90 -11.74 -16.95
N THR A 233 11.18 -12.89 -16.33
CA THR A 233 10.25 -14.02 -16.21
C THR A 233 10.31 -14.64 -14.81
N CYS A 234 9.17 -15.15 -14.36
CA CYS A 234 9.05 -15.85 -13.09
C CYS A 234 9.25 -17.35 -13.37
N THR A 235 10.49 -17.81 -13.30
CA THR A 235 10.89 -19.20 -13.64
C THR A 235 11.75 -19.80 -12.53
N GLY A 236 11.93 -21.13 -12.53
CA GLY A 236 12.68 -21.83 -11.48
C GLY A 236 11.86 -22.14 -10.22
N MET A 237 10.54 -22.04 -10.32
CA MET A 237 9.58 -22.26 -9.24
C MET A 237 9.53 -23.73 -8.81
N THR A 238 9.60 -24.00 -7.51
CA THR A 238 9.42 -25.34 -6.91
C THR A 238 8.66 -25.23 -5.59
N GLY A 239 7.83 -26.22 -5.26
CA GLY A 239 7.08 -26.26 -4.00
C GLY A 239 5.74 -25.52 -4.03
N THR A 240 5.46 -24.71 -3.01
CA THR A 240 4.19 -24.00 -2.84
C THR A 240 4.42 -22.50 -2.72
N ILE A 241 3.53 -21.71 -3.31
CA ILE A 241 3.57 -20.25 -3.16
C ILE A 241 3.27 -19.81 -1.72
N ARG A 242 3.78 -18.63 -1.34
CA ARG A 242 3.49 -17.99 -0.05
C ARG A 242 1.99 -17.83 0.17
N ALA A 243 1.56 -18.02 1.42
CA ALA A 243 0.17 -17.81 1.83
C ALA A 243 -0.28 -16.36 1.60
N GLY A 244 -1.58 -16.18 1.34
CA GLY A 244 -2.18 -14.88 1.05
C GLY A 244 -2.18 -14.48 -0.43
N PHE A 245 -1.50 -15.25 -1.29
CA PHE A 245 -1.57 -15.13 -2.75
C PHE A 245 -2.42 -16.24 -3.36
N LEU A 246 -3.02 -15.98 -4.52
CA LEU A 246 -3.87 -16.95 -5.20
C LEU A 246 -3.06 -18.06 -5.86
N ASN A 247 -3.23 -19.30 -5.39
CA ASN A 247 -2.66 -20.50 -6.00
C ASN A 247 -3.63 -21.11 -7.03
N SER A 248 -3.96 -20.35 -8.07
CA SER A 248 -4.87 -20.77 -9.12
C SER A 248 -4.47 -20.13 -10.44
N ALA A 249 -5.15 -20.49 -11.54
CA ALA A 249 -4.93 -19.88 -12.85
C ALA A 249 -5.41 -18.40 -12.95
N THR A 250 -5.57 -17.72 -11.82
CA THR A 250 -5.98 -16.31 -11.76
C THR A 250 -4.79 -15.41 -12.04
N PHE A 251 -5.01 -14.44 -12.92
CA PHE A 251 -4.03 -13.42 -13.24
C PHE A 251 -3.98 -12.32 -12.19
N TYR A 252 -2.79 -11.84 -11.88
CA TYR A 252 -2.54 -10.59 -11.18
C TYR A 252 -2.40 -9.44 -12.18
N ALA A 253 -3.02 -8.30 -11.86
CA ALA A 253 -2.97 -7.10 -12.68
C ALA A 253 -1.62 -6.41 -12.60
N SER A 254 -1.16 -5.87 -13.73
CA SER A 254 -0.09 -4.87 -13.78
C SER A 254 -0.62 -3.53 -14.29
N SER A 255 0.12 -2.46 -14.02
CA SER A 255 -0.10 -1.13 -14.57
C SER A 255 0.48 -0.94 -15.97
N THR A 256 1.25 -1.92 -16.47
CA THR A 256 1.88 -1.88 -17.78
C THR A 256 0.87 -2.17 -18.88
N GLU A 257 0.59 -1.16 -19.69
CA GLU A 257 -0.26 -1.28 -20.86
C GLU A 257 0.41 -2.09 -21.98
N TRP A 258 -0.37 -2.95 -22.64
CA TRP A 258 0.03 -3.60 -23.90
C TRP A 258 -0.51 -2.85 -25.13
N GLN A 259 -1.81 -2.53 -25.09
CA GLN A 259 -2.53 -1.80 -26.15
C GLN A 259 -3.88 -1.30 -25.62
N PHE A 260 -4.64 -0.60 -26.45
CA PHE A 260 -6.00 -0.09 -26.16
C PHE A 260 -6.84 -0.96 -25.23
N ASN A 261 -7.00 -2.25 -25.54
CA ASN A 261 -7.85 -3.15 -24.76
C ASN A 261 -7.07 -4.17 -23.92
N GLY A 262 -5.74 -4.09 -23.89
CA GLY A 262 -4.86 -5.10 -23.29
C GLY A 262 -3.91 -4.52 -22.26
N THR A 263 -3.80 -5.17 -21.10
CA THR A 263 -2.77 -4.90 -20.10
C THR A 263 -1.92 -6.14 -19.90
N HIS A 264 -0.65 -5.97 -19.50
CA HIS A 264 0.16 -7.10 -19.09
C HIS A 264 -0.37 -7.67 -17.77
N VAL A 265 -0.44 -8.98 -17.70
CA VAL A 265 -0.88 -9.71 -16.51
C VAL A 265 -0.01 -10.93 -16.31
N MET A 266 0.08 -11.41 -15.08
CA MET A 266 0.87 -12.61 -14.78
C MET A 266 0.16 -13.48 -13.75
N ARG A 267 0.23 -14.80 -13.92
CA ARG A 267 -0.24 -15.74 -12.90
C ARG A 267 0.89 -16.11 -11.97
N PHE A 268 0.61 -16.14 -10.67
CA PHE A 268 1.61 -16.52 -9.69
C PHE A 268 1.74 -18.04 -9.53
N ASN A 269 0.73 -18.83 -9.90
CA ASN A 269 0.78 -20.29 -9.73
C ASN A 269 1.77 -20.99 -10.68
N ASP A 270 2.17 -20.35 -11.78
CA ASP A 270 3.10 -20.92 -12.77
C ASP A 270 3.93 -19.88 -13.54
N GLY A 271 3.92 -18.62 -13.10
CA GLY A 271 4.73 -17.55 -13.69
C GLY A 271 4.34 -17.17 -15.12
N TYR A 272 3.20 -17.64 -15.63
CA TYR A 272 2.76 -17.34 -16.99
C TYR A 272 2.36 -15.87 -17.13
N GLU A 273 3.08 -15.15 -17.98
CA GLU A 273 2.78 -13.78 -18.40
C GLU A 273 2.02 -13.78 -19.73
N THR A 274 1.01 -12.92 -19.84
CA THR A 274 0.28 -12.69 -21.09
C THR A 274 -0.40 -11.32 -21.08
N ASN A 275 -1.22 -11.05 -22.09
CA ASN A 275 -2.03 -9.84 -22.15
C ASN A 275 -3.49 -10.15 -21.76
N GLY A 276 -3.98 -9.47 -20.73
CA GLY A 276 -5.35 -9.58 -20.24
C GLY A 276 -6.24 -8.46 -20.75
N GLY A 277 -7.53 -8.74 -20.93
CA GLY A 277 -8.52 -7.73 -21.31
C GLY A 277 -8.72 -6.72 -20.17
N LYS A 278 -8.54 -5.42 -20.45
CA LYS A 278 -8.63 -4.38 -19.41
C LYS A 278 -10.06 -4.23 -18.84
N SER A 279 -11.08 -4.36 -19.69
CA SER A 279 -12.51 -4.23 -19.35
C SER A 279 -13.27 -5.55 -19.38
N ASN A 280 -12.63 -6.64 -19.81
CA ASN A 280 -13.29 -7.90 -20.16
C ASN A 280 -12.87 -9.08 -19.27
N GLY A 281 -12.62 -8.81 -18.00
CA GLY A 281 -12.21 -9.81 -17.00
C GLY A 281 -11.64 -9.14 -15.75
N THR A 282 -11.64 -9.87 -14.65
CA THR A 282 -11.11 -9.40 -13.37
C THR A 282 -9.78 -10.07 -13.07
N ASN A 283 -8.84 -9.29 -12.54
CA ASN A 283 -7.53 -9.76 -12.13
C ASN A 283 -7.34 -9.53 -10.64
N ALA A 284 -6.57 -10.39 -9.99
CA ALA A 284 -6.13 -10.20 -8.63
C ALA A 284 -5.26 -8.93 -8.52
N VAL A 285 -5.39 -8.21 -7.41
CA VAL A 285 -4.65 -6.95 -7.21
C VAL A 285 -3.89 -7.00 -5.90
N ARG A 286 -2.60 -6.71 -5.98
CA ARG A 286 -1.72 -6.50 -4.83
C ARG A 286 -0.92 -5.22 -5.04
N PRO A 287 -1.22 -4.13 -4.30
CA PRO A 287 -0.49 -2.88 -4.40
C PRO A 287 0.95 -3.06 -3.90
N ILE A 288 1.84 -2.31 -4.52
CA ILE A 288 3.22 -2.20 -4.09
C ILE A 288 3.59 -0.74 -3.85
N ARG A 289 4.74 -0.54 -3.20
CA ARG A 289 5.29 0.79 -2.92
C ARG A 289 6.81 0.74 -3.04
N ALA A 290 7.39 1.76 -3.66
CA ALA A 290 8.82 1.97 -3.73
C ALA A 290 9.29 2.89 -2.61
N PHE A 291 10.45 2.58 -2.02
CA PHE A 291 11.09 3.41 -1.02
C PHE A 291 12.62 3.23 -1.06
N GLY A 292 13.35 4.09 -0.35
CA GLY A 292 14.81 4.15 -0.37
C GLY A 292 15.36 4.57 0.98
#